data_AF-A0A7L2XH81-F1
#
_entry.id   AF-A0A7L2XH81-F1
#
_cell.length_a   1.000
_cell.length_b   1.000
_cell.length_c   1.000
_cell.angle_alpha   90.00
_cell.angle_beta   90.00
_cell.angle_gamma   90.00
#
_symmetry.space_group_name_H-M   'P 1'
#
loop_
_entity.id
_entity.type
_entity.pdbx_description
1 polymer ?
#
loop_
_entity_poly.entity_id
_entity_poly.type
_entity_poly.pdbx_seq_one_letter_code
_entity_poly.pdbx_strand_id
1 'polypeptide(L)'
;PNERPAHGVQHSHSWRATQDLQRDIEELKVSFWNKTLALQRVQIIDALRNKVNQDDEEARQMLETMKHTVLLSRTIIEYQQQAHQKEQQLIDIKRKRLSLKKDGEQKLQQVQTMMKRQKEKQASATITETERLLNKLEEERQMTTIIQNVFQTIIIGSRVNWAEDPSLKAIVLQLEENV
;
A
#
# COMPACT_ATOMS: atom_id res chain seq x y z
N PRO A 1 4.30 53.90 -9.13
CA PRO A 1 4.14 54.30 -7.71
C PRO A 1 3.32 53.24 -6.98
N ASN A 2 4.05 52.48 -6.17
CA ASN A 2 3.69 51.20 -5.60
C ASN A 2 3.10 51.47 -4.21
N GLU A 3 1.78 51.49 -4.06
CA GLU A 3 1.13 51.60 -2.76
C GLU A 3 0.00 50.59 -2.66
N ARG A 4 0.36 49.33 -2.37
CA ARG A 4 -0.51 48.39 -1.67
C ARG A 4 0.28 47.17 -1.20
N PRO A 5 0.84 47.24 0.04
CA PRO A 5 0.89 46.03 0.87
C PRO A 5 0.45 46.25 2.34
N ALA A 6 0.14 47.48 2.78
CA ALA A 6 -0.07 47.77 4.21
C ALA A 6 -1.37 47.17 4.80
N HIS A 7 -2.49 47.21 4.06
CA HIS A 7 -3.78 46.80 4.62
C HIS A 7 -3.93 45.28 4.81
N GLY A 8 -3.39 44.45 3.90
CA GLY A 8 -3.46 42.98 4.05
C GLY A 8 -2.63 42.45 5.22
N VAL A 9 -1.50 43.11 5.51
CA VAL A 9 -0.61 42.76 6.62
C VAL A 9 -1.24 43.13 7.97
N GLN A 10 -1.88 44.30 8.05
CA GLN A 10 -2.49 44.80 9.30
C GLN A 10 -3.75 44.02 9.71
N HIS A 11 -4.57 43.57 8.76
CA HIS A 11 -5.69 42.66 9.05
C HIS A 11 -5.22 41.27 9.49
N SER A 12 -4.12 40.74 8.93
CA SER A 12 -3.53 39.46 9.36
C SER A 12 -2.99 39.52 10.78
N HIS A 13 -2.33 40.62 11.16
CA HIS A 13 -1.86 40.86 12.53
C HIS A 13 -3.02 41.05 13.53
N SER A 14 -4.06 41.80 13.16
CA SER A 14 -5.26 42.01 13.98
C SER A 14 -6.01 40.69 14.24
N TRP A 15 -6.15 39.85 13.20
CA TRP A 15 -6.76 38.53 13.32
C TRP A 15 -5.96 37.60 14.24
N ARG A 16 -4.63 37.53 14.07
CA ARG A 16 -3.76 36.75 14.96
C ARG A 16 -3.84 37.23 16.41
N ALA A 17 -3.80 38.53 16.65
CA ALA A 17 -3.94 39.10 17.98
C ALA A 17 -5.30 38.75 18.62
N THR A 18 -6.38 38.71 17.83
CA THR A 18 -7.71 38.31 18.30
C THR A 18 -7.76 36.81 18.61
N GLN A 19 -7.13 35.97 17.80
CA GLN A 19 -7.03 34.52 18.03
C GLN A 19 -6.18 34.18 19.25
N ASP A 20 -5.09 34.93 19.47
CA ASP A 20 -4.24 34.80 20.65
C ASP A 20 -5.00 35.23 21.92
N LEU A 21 -5.70 36.36 21.89
CA LEU A 21 -6.57 36.79 23.00
C LEU A 21 -7.67 35.78 23.31
N GLN A 22 -8.29 35.18 22.28
CA GLN A 22 -9.31 34.14 22.46
C GLN A 22 -8.74 32.93 23.20
N ARG A 23 -7.55 32.46 22.80
CA ARG A 23 -6.84 31.36 23.46
C ARG A 23 -6.49 31.71 24.90
N ASP A 24 -5.99 32.92 25.14
CA ASP A 24 -5.61 33.38 26.49
C ASP A 24 -6.84 33.47 27.41
N ILE A 25 -7.99 33.91 26.88
CA ILE A 25 -9.27 33.92 27.61
C ILE A 25 -9.72 32.50 27.94
N GLU A 26 -9.63 31.56 27.01
CA GLU A 26 -9.98 30.15 27.25
C GLU A 26 -9.08 29.53 28.32
N GLU A 27 -7.77 29.77 28.25
CA GLU A 27 -6.80 29.29 29.24
C GLU A 27 -7.06 29.90 30.63
N LEU A 28 -7.28 31.21 30.71
CA LEU A 28 -7.62 31.89 31.96
C LEU A 28 -8.94 31.38 32.55
N LYS A 29 -9.94 31.10 31.70
CA LYS A 29 -11.22 30.54 32.13
C LYS A 29 -11.02 29.15 32.72
N VAL A 30 -10.30 28.26 32.03
CA VAL A 30 -9.97 26.91 32.55
C VAL A 30 -9.21 27.01 33.87
N SER A 31 -8.21 27.90 33.95
CA SER A 31 -7.43 28.14 35.17
C SER A 31 -8.29 28.62 36.34
N PHE A 32 -9.19 29.57 36.09
CA PHE A 32 -10.12 30.10 37.10
C PHE A 32 -11.06 29.01 37.63
N TRP A 33 -11.66 28.21 36.74
CA TRP A 33 -12.53 27.09 37.14
C TRP A 33 -11.77 26.03 37.94
N ASN A 34 -10.56 25.68 37.53
CA ASN A 34 -9.72 24.71 38.24
C ASN A 34 -9.35 25.18 39.65
N LYS A 35 -8.97 26.46 39.80
CA LYS A 35 -8.66 27.06 41.11
C LYS A 35 -9.88 27.11 42.00
N THR A 36 -11.03 27.51 41.45
CA THR A 36 -12.31 27.56 42.18
C THR A 36 -12.71 26.17 42.66
N LEU A 37 -12.61 25.15 41.80
CA LEU A 37 -12.90 23.77 42.14
C LEU A 37 -11.95 23.23 43.22
N ALA A 38 -10.66 23.55 43.13
CA ALA A 38 -9.68 23.17 44.15
C ALA A 38 -10.02 23.78 45.51
N LEU A 39 -10.38 25.07 45.55
CA LEU A 39 -10.80 25.74 46.77
C LEU A 39 -12.05 25.10 47.37
N GLN A 40 -13.09 24.86 46.55
CA GLN A 40 -14.32 24.20 47.00
C GLN A 40 -14.05 22.81 47.57
N ARG A 41 -13.17 22.02 46.95
CA ARG A 41 -12.76 20.71 47.46
C ARG A 41 -12.08 20.80 48.82
N VAL A 42 -11.18 21.76 49.01
CA VAL A 42 -10.50 21.99 50.29
C VAL A 42 -11.51 22.35 51.38
N GLN A 43 -12.43 23.27 51.09
CA GLN A 43 -13.47 23.69 52.03
C GLN A 43 -14.39 22.52 52.44
N ILE A 44 -14.82 21.70 51.48
CA ILE A 44 -15.65 20.52 51.75
C ILE A 44 -14.88 19.50 52.61
N ILE A 45 -13.61 19.22 52.27
CA ILE A 45 -12.79 18.27 53.05
C ILE A 45 -12.59 18.76 54.49
N ASP A 46 -12.37 20.06 54.69
CA ASP A 46 -12.23 20.64 56.01
C ASP A 46 -13.53 20.51 56.82
N ALA A 47 -14.68 20.85 56.23
CA ALA A 47 -15.99 20.68 56.85
C ALA A 47 -16.28 19.20 57.20
N LEU A 48 -15.98 18.27 56.30
CA LEU A 48 -16.13 16.83 56.53
C LEU A 48 -15.22 16.34 57.66
N ARG A 49 -13.96 16.78 57.69
CA ARG A 49 -13.03 16.45 58.79
C ARG A 49 -13.58 16.89 60.13
N ASN A 50 -14.09 18.12 60.21
CA ASN A 50 -14.67 18.65 61.44
C ASN A 50 -15.91 17.86 61.89
N LYS A 51 -16.75 17.40 60.96
CA LYS A 51 -17.91 16.55 61.27
C LYS A 51 -17.51 15.15 61.76
N VAL A 52 -16.56 14.49 61.07
CA VAL A 52 -16.10 13.14 61.46
C VAL A 52 -15.46 13.12 62.86
N ASN A 53 -14.84 14.23 63.28
CA ASN A 53 -14.24 14.36 64.61
C ASN A 53 -15.26 14.48 65.76
N GLN A 54 -16.57 14.61 65.47
CA GLN A 54 -17.63 14.71 66.49
C GLN A 54 -17.99 13.34 67.10
N ASP A 55 -17.52 12.23 66.52
CA ASP A 55 -17.74 10.81 66.93
C ASP A 55 -19.19 10.48 67.32
N ASP A 56 -20.15 11.13 66.65
CA ASP A 56 -21.56 10.78 66.71
C ASP A 56 -21.89 9.64 65.72
N GLU A 57 -23.07 9.05 65.84
CA GLU A 57 -23.49 7.94 64.99
C GLU A 57 -23.52 8.34 63.50
N GLU A 58 -23.87 9.60 63.22
CA GLU A 58 -23.86 10.18 61.88
C GLU A 58 -22.42 10.26 61.30
N ALA A 59 -21.44 10.68 62.10
CA ALA A 59 -20.02 10.72 61.74
C ALA A 59 -19.47 9.32 61.42
N ARG A 60 -19.90 8.29 62.15
CA ARG A 60 -19.49 6.89 61.90
C ARG A 60 -20.02 6.37 60.56
N GLN A 61 -21.31 6.59 60.28
CA GLN A 61 -21.93 6.23 58.99
C GLN A 61 -21.30 6.99 57.82
N MET A 62 -21.00 8.28 58.03
CA MET A 62 -20.30 9.11 57.05
C MET A 62 -18.89 8.58 56.76
N LEU A 63 -18.13 8.20 57.80
CA LEU A 63 -16.79 7.63 57.65
C LEU A 63 -16.81 6.28 56.93
N GLU A 64 -17.76 5.41 57.23
CA GLU A 64 -17.93 4.13 56.52
C GLU A 64 -18.23 4.35 55.05
N THR A 65 -19.14 5.28 54.74
CA THR A 65 -19.46 5.68 53.36
C THR A 65 -18.22 6.20 52.63
N MET A 66 -17.44 7.09 53.27
CA MET A 66 -16.19 7.62 52.70
C MET A 66 -15.18 6.51 52.41
N LYS A 67 -15.00 5.55 53.33
CA LYS A 67 -14.12 4.39 53.11
C LYS A 67 -14.55 3.57 51.90
N HIS A 68 -15.86 3.30 51.80
CA HIS A 68 -16.42 2.58 50.67
C HIS A 68 -16.25 3.35 49.34
N THR A 69 -16.49 4.66 49.33
CA THR A 69 -16.26 5.53 48.16
C THR A 69 -14.80 5.51 47.73
N VAL A 70 -13.84 5.55 48.66
CA VAL A 70 -12.41 5.47 48.35
C VAL A 70 -12.05 4.12 47.74
N LEU A 71 -12.58 3.03 48.29
CA LEU A 71 -12.38 1.69 47.74
C LEU A 71 -12.90 1.58 46.31
N LEU A 72 -14.14 2.01 46.07
CA LEU A 72 -14.72 2.02 44.73
C LEU A 72 -13.92 2.89 43.75
N SER A 73 -13.51 4.09 44.18
CA SER A 73 -12.72 5.00 43.34
C SER A 73 -11.38 4.38 42.93
N ARG A 74 -10.72 3.67 43.87
CA ARG A 74 -9.49 2.94 43.58
C ARG A 74 -9.73 1.85 42.53
N THR A 75 -10.76 1.03 42.72
CA THR A 75 -11.11 -0.04 41.77
C THR A 75 -11.42 0.53 40.37
N ILE A 76 -12.12 1.67 40.30
CA ILE A 76 -12.41 2.36 39.03
C ILE A 76 -11.12 2.79 38.35
N ILE A 77 -10.17 3.40 39.08
CA ILE A 77 -8.88 3.83 38.53
C ILE A 77 -8.09 2.63 38.01
N GLU A 78 -8.06 1.51 38.75
CA GLU A 78 -7.39 0.29 38.33
C GLU A 78 -7.98 -0.26 37.01
N TYR A 79 -9.30 -0.31 36.88
CA TYR A 79 -9.95 -0.71 35.63
C TYR A 79 -9.71 0.26 34.48
N GLN A 80 -9.72 1.57 34.74
CA GLN A 80 -9.42 2.58 33.71
C GLN A 80 -7.99 2.43 33.21
N GLN A 81 -7.03 2.16 34.10
CA GLN A 81 -5.64 1.95 33.72
C GLN A 81 -5.48 0.67 32.88
N GLN A 82 -6.15 -0.42 33.26
CA GLN A 82 -6.17 -1.65 32.46
C GLN A 82 -6.80 -1.43 31.08
N ALA A 83 -7.92 -0.71 31.01
CA ALA A 83 -8.58 -0.38 29.75
C ALA A 83 -7.65 0.43 28.83
N HIS A 84 -6.96 1.44 29.38
CA HIS A 84 -6.01 2.24 28.62
C HIS A 84 -4.83 1.42 28.09
N GLN A 85 -4.30 0.50 28.91
CA GLN A 85 -3.24 -0.42 28.46
C GLN A 85 -3.72 -1.31 27.29
N LYS A 86 -4.95 -1.84 27.37
CA LYS A 86 -5.54 -2.65 26.29
C LYS A 86 -5.79 -1.84 25.04
N GLU A 87 -6.24 -0.60 25.16
CA GLU A 87 -6.41 0.32 24.05
C GLU A 87 -5.08 0.60 23.35
N GLN A 88 -4.01 0.85 24.12
CA GLN A 88 -2.68 1.06 23.57
C GLN A 88 -2.17 -0.18 22.81
N GLN A 89 -2.37 -1.39 23.38
CA GLN A 89 -2.05 -2.64 22.69
C GLN A 89 -2.83 -2.80 21.39
N LEU A 90 -4.11 -2.42 21.37
CA LEU A 90 -4.95 -2.46 20.17
C LEU A 90 -4.42 -1.50 19.09
N ILE A 91 -4.02 -0.29 19.48
CA ILE A 91 -3.43 0.70 18.57
C ILE A 91 -2.14 0.15 17.94
N ASP A 92 -1.27 -0.48 18.74
CA ASP A 92 -0.03 -1.06 18.24
C ASP A 92 -0.28 -2.23 17.27
N ILE A 93 -1.26 -3.10 17.57
CA ILE A 93 -1.68 -4.16 16.64
C ILE A 93 -2.21 -3.57 15.33
N LYS A 94 -3.05 -2.53 15.39
CA LYS A 94 -3.57 -1.84 14.19
C LYS A 94 -2.43 -1.26 13.36
N ARG A 95 -1.41 -0.66 13.99
CA ARG A 95 -0.22 -0.13 13.33
C ARG A 95 0.59 -1.23 12.65
N LYS A 96 0.87 -2.34 13.34
CA LYS A 96 1.58 -3.51 12.77
C LYS A 96 0.84 -4.09 11.57
N ARG A 97 -0.49 -4.26 11.69
CA ARG A 97 -1.34 -4.74 10.59
C ARG A 97 -1.26 -3.83 9.36
N LEU A 98 -1.26 -2.51 9.57
CA LEU A 98 -1.15 -1.55 8.48
C LEU A 98 0.22 -1.66 7.77
N SER A 99 1.31 -1.80 8.53
CA SER A 99 2.64 -2.02 7.96
C SER A 99 2.67 -3.29 7.12
N LEU A 100 2.20 -4.41 7.67
CA LEU A 100 2.17 -5.69 6.97
C LEU A 100 1.34 -5.63 5.67
N LYS A 101 0.21 -4.91 5.68
CA LYS A 101 -0.60 -4.69 4.48
C LYS A 101 0.19 -3.96 3.39
N LYS A 102 0.91 -2.89 3.75
CA LYS A 102 1.75 -2.13 2.81
C LYS A 102 2.88 -2.99 2.25
N ASP A 103 3.57 -3.74 3.11
CA ASP A 103 4.65 -4.63 2.69
C ASP A 103 4.14 -5.75 1.77
N GLY A 104 2.97 -6.30 2.07
CA GLY A 104 2.29 -7.30 1.24
C GLY A 104 1.91 -6.76 -0.14
N GLU A 105 1.35 -5.54 -0.19
CA GLU A 105 1.02 -4.85 -1.43
C GLU A 105 2.26 -4.59 -2.29
N GLN A 106 3.34 -4.10 -1.68
CA GLN A 106 4.60 -3.85 -2.38
C GLN A 106 5.21 -5.16 -2.94
N LYS A 107 5.21 -6.25 -2.16
CA LYS A 107 5.70 -7.55 -2.64
C LYS A 107 4.84 -8.09 -3.77
N LEU A 108 3.52 -7.93 -3.71
CA LEU A 108 2.61 -8.35 -4.77
C LEU A 108 2.88 -7.58 -6.07
N GLN A 109 3.08 -6.27 -5.99
CA GLN A 109 3.47 -5.44 -7.15
C GLN A 109 4.80 -5.88 -7.75
N GLN A 110 5.79 -6.24 -6.92
CA GLN A 110 7.08 -6.77 -7.40
C GLN A 110 6.89 -8.10 -8.14
N VAL A 111 6.12 -9.04 -7.57
CA VAL A 111 5.82 -10.33 -8.20
C VAL A 111 5.12 -10.13 -9.55
N GLN A 112 4.11 -9.26 -9.62
CA GLN A 112 3.41 -8.97 -10.87
C GLN A 112 4.36 -8.38 -11.93
N THR A 113 5.24 -7.46 -11.53
CA THR A 113 6.23 -6.86 -12.43
C THR A 113 7.24 -7.89 -12.93
N MET A 114 7.73 -8.76 -12.05
CA MET A 114 8.65 -9.85 -12.42
C MET A 114 7.98 -10.85 -13.37
N MET A 115 6.74 -11.24 -13.08
CA MET A 115 5.97 -12.13 -13.97
C MET A 115 5.77 -11.51 -15.35
N LYS A 116 5.44 -10.21 -15.44
CA LYS A 116 5.28 -9.52 -16.71
C LYS A 116 6.59 -9.55 -17.52
N ARG A 117 7.72 -9.18 -16.88
CA ARG A 117 9.05 -9.24 -17.51
C ARG A 117 9.43 -10.64 -17.97
N GLN A 118 9.09 -11.67 -17.20
CA GLN A 118 9.35 -13.05 -17.58
C GLN A 118 8.52 -13.47 -18.80
N LYS A 119 7.23 -13.12 -18.84
CA LYS A 119 6.38 -13.39 -20.01
C LYS A 119 6.89 -12.67 -21.26
N GLU A 120 7.31 -11.42 -21.14
CA GLU A 120 7.90 -10.65 -22.25
C GLU A 120 9.19 -11.30 -22.77
N LYS A 121 10.09 -11.72 -21.86
CA LYS A 121 11.32 -12.44 -22.23
C LYS A 121 11.04 -13.78 -22.89
N GLN A 122 10.03 -14.52 -22.41
CA GLN A 122 9.66 -15.79 -23.00
C GLN A 122 9.08 -15.58 -24.40
N ALA A 123 8.20 -14.59 -24.58
CA ALA A 123 7.65 -14.26 -25.89
C ALA A 123 8.73 -13.84 -26.89
N SER A 124 9.68 -13.00 -26.50
CA SER A 124 10.78 -12.60 -27.39
C SER A 124 11.73 -13.75 -27.75
N ALA A 125 12.01 -14.64 -26.80
CA ALA A 125 12.80 -15.84 -27.03
C ALA A 125 12.10 -16.78 -28.03
N THR A 126 10.80 -17.02 -27.85
CA THR A 126 10.02 -17.85 -28.78
C THR A 126 9.99 -17.22 -30.18
N ILE A 127 9.76 -15.91 -30.29
CA ILE A 127 9.75 -15.22 -31.59
C ILE A 127 11.11 -15.38 -32.30
N THR A 128 12.20 -15.08 -31.60
CA THR A 128 13.55 -15.20 -32.18
C THR A 128 13.91 -16.64 -32.55
N GLU A 129 13.45 -17.63 -31.79
CA GLU A 129 13.64 -19.04 -32.14
C GLU A 129 12.81 -19.44 -33.36
N THR A 130 11.56 -18.99 -33.47
CA THR A 130 10.72 -19.23 -34.64
C THR A 130 11.26 -18.55 -35.91
N GLU A 131 11.75 -17.31 -35.82
CA GLU A 131 12.38 -16.61 -36.95
C GLU A 131 13.64 -17.35 -37.44
N ARG A 132 14.46 -17.87 -36.52
CA ARG A 132 15.64 -18.68 -36.88
C ARG A 132 15.26 -19.96 -37.59
N LEU A 133 14.20 -20.64 -37.15
CA LEU A 133 13.70 -21.85 -37.80
C LEU A 133 13.13 -21.56 -39.19
N LEU A 134 12.38 -20.47 -39.35
CA LEU A 134 11.84 -20.06 -40.65
C LEU A 134 12.94 -19.68 -41.64
N ASN A 135 13.97 -18.94 -41.19
CA ASN A 135 15.11 -18.59 -42.05
C ASN A 135 15.86 -19.83 -42.53
N LYS A 136 16.11 -20.80 -41.65
CA LYS A 136 16.73 -22.08 -42.04
C LYS A 136 15.87 -22.84 -43.03
N LEU A 137 14.56 -22.90 -42.82
CA LEU A 137 13.65 -23.56 -43.74
C LEU A 137 13.67 -22.90 -45.12
N GLU A 138 13.74 -21.58 -45.18
CA GLU A 138 13.84 -20.84 -46.44
C GLU A 138 15.17 -21.10 -47.15
N GLU A 139 16.29 -21.16 -46.42
CA GLU A 139 17.60 -21.55 -46.97
C GLU A 139 17.58 -22.97 -47.55
N GLU A 140 17.02 -23.94 -46.83
CA GLU A 140 16.87 -25.33 -47.29
C GLU A 140 15.93 -25.42 -48.51
N ARG A 141 14.86 -24.62 -48.53
CA ARG A 141 13.95 -24.53 -49.68
C ARG A 141 14.68 -24.01 -50.91
N GLN A 142 15.42 -22.91 -50.78
CA GLN A 142 16.21 -22.34 -51.87
C GLN A 142 17.27 -23.32 -52.38
N MET A 143 17.96 -24.01 -51.49
CA MET A 143 18.93 -25.04 -51.87
C MET A 143 18.27 -26.17 -52.65
N THR A 144 17.10 -26.64 -52.21
CA THR A 144 16.34 -27.68 -52.91
C THR A 144 15.94 -27.23 -54.32
N THR A 145 15.45 -26.00 -54.49
CA THR A 145 15.14 -25.43 -55.82
C THR A 145 16.38 -25.37 -56.72
N ILE A 146 17.53 -24.95 -56.19
CA ILE A 146 18.79 -24.93 -56.96
C ILE A 146 19.17 -26.35 -57.40
N ILE A 147 19.11 -27.33 -56.50
CA ILE A 147 19.41 -28.74 -56.81
C ILE A 147 18.46 -29.27 -57.88
N GLN A 148 17.15 -29.01 -57.76
CA GLN A 148 16.15 -29.40 -58.76
C GLN A 148 16.47 -28.81 -60.14
N ASN A 149 16.76 -27.51 -60.21
CA ASN A 149 17.13 -26.82 -61.45
C ASN A 149 18.40 -27.40 -62.10
N VAL A 150 19.40 -27.76 -61.29
CA VAL A 150 20.63 -28.42 -61.77
C VAL A 150 20.30 -29.80 -62.35
N PHE A 151 19.51 -30.62 -61.65
CA PHE A 151 19.10 -31.94 -62.16
C PHE A 151 18.29 -31.84 -63.45
N GLN A 152 17.35 -30.91 -63.55
CA GLN A 152 16.61 -30.64 -64.80
C GLN A 152 17.57 -30.28 -65.95
N THR A 153 18.51 -29.38 -65.69
CA THR A 153 19.50 -28.95 -66.70
C THR A 153 20.37 -30.11 -67.17
N ILE A 154 20.83 -30.98 -66.26
CA ILE A 154 21.62 -32.17 -66.59
C ILE A 154 20.80 -33.15 -67.43
N ILE A 155 19.55 -33.44 -67.05
CA ILE A 155 18.68 -34.36 -67.79
C ILE A 155 18.45 -33.84 -69.22
N ILE A 156 18.10 -32.56 -69.38
CA ILE A 156 17.89 -31.94 -70.69
C ILE A 156 19.20 -31.92 -71.52
N GLY A 157 20.33 -31.57 -70.90
CA GLY A 157 21.63 -31.49 -71.56
C GLY A 157 22.24 -32.84 -71.96
N SER A 158 21.85 -33.93 -71.27
CA SER A 158 22.37 -35.29 -71.52
C SER A 158 21.89 -35.93 -72.83
N ARG A 159 20.95 -35.30 -73.55
CA ARG A 159 20.33 -35.79 -74.81
C ARG A 159 19.69 -37.19 -74.69
N VAL A 160 19.44 -37.67 -73.49
CA VAL A 160 18.60 -38.86 -73.23
C VAL A 160 17.16 -38.51 -73.63
N ASN A 161 16.49 -39.38 -74.39
CA ASN A 161 15.11 -39.14 -74.84
C ASN A 161 14.11 -39.42 -73.71
N TRP A 162 14.15 -38.58 -72.67
CA TRP A 162 13.37 -38.70 -71.44
C TRP A 162 11.85 -38.62 -71.67
N ALA A 163 11.41 -38.12 -72.83
CA ALA A 163 10.00 -38.07 -73.20
C ALA A 163 9.44 -39.43 -73.65
N GLU A 164 10.30 -40.37 -74.06
CA GLU A 164 9.90 -41.72 -74.50
C GLU A 164 9.81 -42.73 -73.34
N ASP A 165 10.61 -42.57 -72.28
CA ASP A 165 10.49 -43.38 -71.06
C ASP A 165 9.44 -42.77 -70.12
N PRO A 166 8.31 -43.46 -69.86
CA PRO A 166 7.28 -42.99 -68.95
C PRO A 166 7.79 -42.68 -67.54
N SER A 167 8.82 -43.40 -67.09
CA SER A 167 9.39 -43.28 -65.75
C SER A 167 10.21 -42.00 -65.60
N LEU A 168 11.10 -41.73 -66.55
CA LEU A 168 11.86 -40.48 -66.61
C LEU A 168 10.98 -39.26 -66.84
N LYS A 169 9.95 -39.38 -67.69
CA LYS A 169 8.97 -38.31 -67.92
C LYS A 169 8.24 -37.92 -66.63
N ALA A 170 7.84 -38.89 -65.82
CA ALA A 170 7.19 -38.63 -64.54
C ALA A 170 8.13 -37.89 -63.55
N ILE A 171 9.41 -38.28 -63.51
CA ILE A 171 10.40 -37.66 -62.62
C ILE A 171 10.68 -36.20 -63.01
N VAL A 172 10.84 -35.91 -64.31
CA VAL A 172 11.10 -34.54 -64.79
C VAL A 172 9.90 -33.63 -64.53
N LEU A 173 8.67 -34.10 -64.78
CA LEU A 173 7.45 -33.32 -64.51
C LEU A 173 7.25 -33.05 -63.01
N GLN A 174 7.56 -34.03 -62.14
CA GLN A 174 7.53 -33.83 -60.69
C GLN A 174 8.57 -32.82 -60.21
N LEU A 175 9.73 -32.70 -60.88
CA LEU A 175 10.72 -31.68 -60.55
C LEU A 175 10.25 -30.27 -60.98
N GLU A 176 9.38 -30.17 -62.00
CA GLU A 176 8.86 -28.90 -62.52
C GLU A 176 7.64 -28.38 -61.73
N GLU A 177 6.77 -29.27 -61.25
CA GLU A 177 5.57 -28.90 -60.47
C GLU A 177 5.85 -28.40 -59.04
N ASN A 178 7.04 -28.69 -58.49
CA ASN A 178 7.39 -28.39 -57.10
C ASN A 178 8.25 -27.12 -56.93
N VAL A 179 8.23 -26.21 -57.91
CA VAL A 179 8.90 -24.89 -57.89
C VAL A 179 7.97 -23.78 -57.40
#